data_AF-A0AA89BZB0-F1
#
_entry.id   AF-A0AA89BZB0-F1
#
_cell.length_a   1.000
_cell.length_b   1.000
_cell.length_c   1.000
_cell.angle_alpha   90.00
_cell.angle_beta   90.00
_cell.angle_gamma   90.00
#
_symmetry.space_group_name_H-M   'P 1'
#
loop_
_entity.id
_entity.type
_entity.pdbx_description
1 polymer ?
#
loop_
_entity_poly.entity_id
_entity_poly.type
_entity_poly.pdbx_seq_one_letter_code
_entity_poly.pdbx_strand_id
1 'polypeptide(L)'
;MANPTPVLPEYVEDTMPPPSYEEVMGHQIQSSVKHDMPQEELPPLSYIDIMPRVMTLADMRRKIAPVCDSFSVIIQAANQWLLSNPKYGVWKCETVERKIKPDGSIDLDQMVYHESTYGFNVYIRGLRLWLIKKEESGPPQQLGLMNVVPRVKSVEIPHIGMPYGKRGAFRNGVPIFLSLNYPHFYGNMAMGMMRMFETFEGLEETIKRLNEDLEKYPIQGSVLNIESAVIKTGNGIQSGLHVDADSTVFAEEGKARRRYAHILRLFYLIGQPAHEQICLKEFVPDVTKQPTISIPGQFQDQDLCMTRIANWIPHQTGIRVVNIQSYDVRYSESWGEFRIDTDSCDDFDSGMTDRMYLRTIRVFYVISSRVSPPAPVGFLSSKTFLPVRTGRRSFETMAQTMYRIEAWLKVTGLPIFSVETVRFLLKESSASGADLSKSHYLCLKGVGLHFVTAIRVYFPYPYQEPHPSFLPAVPQYMSGKPSETCAIL
;
A
#
# COMPACT_ATOMS: atom_id res chain seq x y z
N MET A 1 0.42 7.13 35.22
CA MET A 1 1.44 7.78 34.37
C MET A 1 1.10 9.25 34.34
N ALA A 2 2.06 10.14 34.61
CA ALA A 2 1.82 11.58 34.50
C ALA A 2 1.65 11.92 33.01
N ASN A 3 0.63 12.72 32.67
CA ASN A 3 0.47 13.20 31.30
C ASN A 3 1.65 14.12 30.96
N PRO A 4 2.36 13.89 29.84
CA PRO A 4 3.48 14.74 29.45
C PRO A 4 3.00 16.18 29.22
N THR A 5 3.81 17.15 29.65
CA THR A 5 3.56 18.58 29.43
C THR A 5 3.60 18.88 27.93
N PRO A 6 2.62 19.63 27.36
CA PRO A 6 2.59 19.94 25.93
C PRO A 6 3.84 20.73 25.50
N VAL A 7 4.41 20.37 24.36
CA VAL A 7 5.57 21.05 23.75
C VAL A 7 5.07 22.25 22.94
N LEU A 8 5.74 23.40 23.04
CA LEU A 8 5.42 24.61 22.28
C LEU A 8 5.91 24.52 20.82
N PRO A 9 5.22 25.13 19.83
CA PRO A 9 5.61 25.08 18.42
C PRO A 9 7.04 25.59 18.14
N GLU A 10 7.49 26.62 18.84
CA GLU A 10 8.82 27.22 18.65
C GLU A 10 9.93 26.20 18.96
N TYR A 11 9.73 25.38 19.99
CA TYR A 11 10.66 24.30 20.32
C TYR A 11 10.71 23.20 19.26
N VAL A 12 9.59 22.96 18.57
CA VAL A 12 9.51 21.98 17.47
C VAL A 12 10.27 22.50 16.25
N GLU A 13 10.12 23.79 15.91
CA GLU A 13 10.84 24.43 14.79
C GLU A 13 12.35 24.47 15.02
N ASP A 14 12.81 24.80 16.24
CA ASP A 14 14.23 24.94 16.56
C ASP A 14 15.00 23.60 16.64
N THR A 15 14.30 22.47 16.83
CA THR A 15 14.91 21.15 17.10
C THR A 15 14.78 20.14 15.95
N MET A 16 14.33 20.58 14.79
CA MET A 16 14.03 19.69 13.66
C MET A 16 14.84 20.07 12.41
N PRO A 17 16.04 19.48 12.23
CA PRO A 17 16.82 19.70 11.02
C PRO A 17 16.08 19.18 9.77
N PRO A 18 16.37 19.71 8.57
CA PRO A 18 15.84 19.19 7.33
C PRO A 18 16.27 17.72 7.12
N PRO A 19 15.52 16.94 6.32
CA PRO A 19 15.88 15.56 5.99
C PRO A 19 17.29 15.51 5.40
N SER A 20 18.08 14.52 5.81
CA SER A 20 19.37 14.23 5.20
C SER A 20 19.19 13.24 4.04
N TYR A 21 19.96 13.48 2.98
CA TYR A 21 20.20 12.50 1.93
C TYR A 21 21.53 11.81 2.24
N GLU A 22 21.48 10.49 2.38
CA GLU A 22 22.66 9.67 2.61
C GLU A 22 22.78 8.61 1.52
N GLU A 23 23.97 8.05 1.36
CA GLU A 23 24.17 6.85 0.54
C GLU A 23 24.62 5.71 1.45
N VAL A 24 23.90 4.61 1.45
CA VAL A 24 24.33 3.36 2.10
C VAL A 24 24.55 2.35 1.01
N MET A 25 25.80 1.87 0.87
CA MET A 25 26.15 0.90 -0.17
C MET A 25 25.83 1.39 -1.60
N GLY A 26 25.78 2.71 -1.83
CA GLY A 26 25.40 3.32 -3.12
C GLY A 26 23.90 3.31 -3.42
N HIS A 27 23.05 2.95 -2.44
CA HIS A 27 21.61 3.10 -2.50
C HIS A 27 21.21 4.53 -2.16
N GLN A 28 20.30 5.11 -2.94
CA GLN A 28 19.72 6.40 -2.63
C GLN A 28 18.84 6.28 -1.39
N ILE A 29 19.12 7.10 -0.39
CA ILE A 29 18.35 7.15 0.84
C ILE A 29 17.73 8.52 1.04
N GLN A 30 16.47 8.49 1.46
CA GLN A 30 15.82 9.64 2.07
C GLN A 30 15.39 9.25 3.48
N SER A 31 15.72 10.09 4.46
CA SER A 31 15.48 9.78 5.86
C SER A 31 14.95 10.98 6.65
N SER A 32 14.11 10.70 7.65
CA SER A 32 13.79 11.66 8.72
C SER A 32 14.61 11.40 10.00
N VAL A 33 15.62 10.53 9.92
CA VAL A 33 16.48 10.16 11.06
C VAL A 33 17.39 11.32 11.43
N LYS A 34 17.62 11.48 12.73
CA LYS A 34 18.44 12.54 13.30
C LYS A 34 19.69 11.91 13.91
N HIS A 35 20.84 12.03 13.23
CA HIS A 35 22.08 11.33 13.59
C HIS A 35 22.71 11.86 14.89
N ASP A 36 22.70 13.17 15.08
CA ASP A 36 23.44 13.82 16.18
C ASP A 36 22.60 14.08 17.44
N MET A 37 21.32 13.68 17.45
CA MET A 37 20.48 13.88 18.62
C MET A 37 20.66 12.77 19.68
N PRO A 38 20.63 13.15 20.98
CA PRO A 38 20.51 12.21 22.09
C PRO A 38 19.31 11.28 21.92
N GLN A 39 19.42 10.06 22.47
CA GLN A 39 18.38 9.04 22.33
C GLN A 39 17.04 9.46 22.96
N GLU A 40 17.06 10.34 23.96
CA GLU A 40 15.87 10.90 24.64
C GLU A 40 15.09 11.89 23.77
N GLU A 41 15.77 12.57 22.85
CA GLU A 41 15.18 13.58 21.98
C GLU A 41 14.69 12.99 20.65
N LEU A 42 14.98 11.70 20.40
CA LEU A 42 14.57 11.04 19.16
C LEU A 42 13.05 11.13 18.97
N PRO A 43 12.62 11.36 17.72
CA PRO A 43 11.20 11.45 17.43
C PRO A 43 10.49 10.12 17.70
N PRO A 44 9.21 10.16 18.09
CA PRO A 44 8.41 8.95 18.35
C PRO A 44 8.23 8.09 17.09
N LEU A 45 8.31 8.70 15.91
CA LEU A 45 8.29 8.03 14.61
C LEU A 45 9.33 8.65 13.69
N SER A 46 10.07 7.81 12.99
CA SER A 46 10.90 8.19 11.85
C SER A 46 10.70 7.25 10.69
N TYR A 47 11.21 7.62 9.53
CA TYR A 47 11.29 6.71 8.39
C TYR A 47 12.64 6.81 7.69
N ILE A 48 12.96 5.76 6.96
CA ILE A 48 14.03 5.75 5.97
C ILE A 48 13.55 4.98 4.73
N ASP A 49 13.69 5.61 3.57
CA ASP A 49 13.47 4.98 2.27
C ASP A 49 14.82 4.55 1.70
N ILE A 50 14.93 3.27 1.34
CA ILE A 50 16.11 2.68 0.72
C ILE A 50 15.70 2.22 -0.68
N MET A 51 16.14 2.95 -1.70
CA MET A 51 15.86 2.61 -3.09
C MET A 51 16.98 1.75 -3.67
N PRO A 52 16.68 0.83 -4.60
CA PRO A 52 17.72 0.06 -5.27
C PRO A 52 18.63 1.00 -6.07
N ARG A 53 19.92 0.69 -6.09
CA ARG A 53 20.88 1.39 -6.94
C ARG A 53 20.60 1.07 -8.41
N VAL A 54 20.74 2.08 -9.26
CA VAL A 54 20.59 1.95 -10.71
C VAL A 54 21.92 1.50 -11.30
N MET A 55 21.97 0.25 -11.78
CA MET A 55 23.15 -0.36 -12.40
C MET A 55 23.30 0.03 -13.87
N THR A 56 22.18 0.25 -14.56
CA THR A 56 22.15 0.74 -15.93
C THR A 56 21.05 1.77 -16.07
N LEU A 57 21.40 2.95 -16.58
CA LEU A 57 20.45 4.05 -16.76
C LEU A 57 19.34 3.67 -17.75
N ALA A 58 18.15 4.20 -17.48
CA ALA A 58 17.01 4.06 -18.38
C ALA A 58 17.20 4.87 -19.66
N ASP A 59 16.64 4.40 -20.78
CA ASP A 59 16.43 5.21 -21.99
C ASP A 59 14.93 5.27 -22.27
N MET A 60 14.27 6.26 -21.68
CA MET A 60 12.82 6.45 -21.81
C MET A 60 12.40 6.75 -23.25
N ARG A 61 13.28 7.30 -24.09
CA ARG A 61 12.98 7.57 -25.51
C ARG A 61 12.93 6.28 -26.31
N ARG A 62 13.82 5.33 -26.00
CA ARG A 62 13.84 3.98 -26.58
C ARG A 62 12.98 2.97 -25.83
N LYS A 63 12.25 3.40 -24.80
CA LYS A 63 11.42 2.56 -23.92
C LYS A 63 12.22 1.44 -23.24
N ILE A 64 13.44 1.75 -22.82
CA ILE A 64 14.31 0.84 -22.09
C ILE A 64 14.25 1.22 -20.60
N ALA A 65 13.76 0.29 -19.78
CA ALA A 65 13.77 0.44 -18.33
C ALA A 65 15.19 0.32 -17.79
N PRO A 66 15.52 0.93 -16.64
CA PRO A 66 16.82 0.75 -16.01
C PRO A 66 16.97 -0.67 -15.48
N VAL A 67 18.21 -1.09 -15.28
CA VAL A 67 18.53 -2.28 -14.49
C VAL A 67 18.89 -1.81 -13.09
N CYS A 68 18.26 -2.38 -12.08
CA CYS A 68 18.42 -2.01 -10.68
C CYS A 68 18.84 -3.22 -9.85
N ASP A 69 19.44 -2.97 -8.69
CA ASP A 69 19.71 -4.01 -7.70
C ASP A 69 18.40 -4.72 -7.29
N SER A 70 18.50 -6.00 -6.93
CA SER A 70 17.34 -6.80 -6.51
C SER A 70 16.86 -6.42 -5.10
N PHE A 71 15.64 -6.80 -4.76
CA PHE A 71 15.01 -6.41 -3.50
C PHE A 71 15.77 -7.00 -2.29
N SER A 72 16.33 -8.20 -2.45
CA SER A 72 17.20 -8.83 -1.45
C SER A 72 18.47 -8.02 -1.16
N VAL A 73 19.03 -7.32 -2.15
CA VAL A 73 20.17 -6.39 -1.94
C VAL A 73 19.73 -5.18 -1.12
N ILE A 74 18.50 -4.67 -1.32
CA ILE A 74 17.93 -3.59 -0.50
C ILE A 74 17.84 -4.01 0.98
N ILE A 75 17.45 -5.26 1.26
CA ILE A 75 17.42 -5.79 2.64
C ILE A 75 18.82 -5.82 3.27
N GLN A 76 19.85 -6.15 2.50
CA GLN A 76 21.24 -6.11 2.98
C GLN A 76 21.67 -4.68 3.31
N ALA A 77 21.34 -3.72 2.44
CA ALA A 77 21.60 -2.30 2.69
C ALA A 77 20.85 -1.81 3.95
N ALA A 78 19.61 -2.23 4.16
CA ALA A 78 18.82 -1.93 5.35
C ALA A 78 19.49 -2.47 6.62
N ASN A 79 19.97 -3.71 6.61
CA ASN A 79 20.69 -4.30 7.73
C ASN A 79 22.00 -3.57 8.04
N GLN A 80 22.75 -3.16 7.01
CA GLN A 80 23.95 -2.37 7.19
C GLN A 80 23.64 -1.01 7.82
N TRP A 81 22.55 -0.36 7.41
CA TRP A 81 22.11 0.89 8.00
C TRP A 81 21.70 0.74 9.46
N LEU A 82 20.95 -0.32 9.81
CA LEU A 82 20.54 -0.62 11.19
C LEU A 82 21.74 -0.91 12.11
N LEU A 83 22.78 -1.56 11.59
CA LEU A 83 24.02 -1.78 12.32
C LEU A 83 24.72 -0.47 12.68
N SER A 84 24.72 0.50 11.77
CA SER A 84 25.31 1.83 11.98
C SER A 84 24.42 2.77 12.81
N ASN A 85 23.13 2.45 12.97
CA ASN A 85 22.14 3.28 13.66
C ASN A 85 21.46 2.53 14.82
N PRO A 86 22.22 2.03 15.81
CA PRO A 86 21.70 1.11 16.82
C PRO A 86 20.65 1.72 17.76
N LYS A 87 20.51 3.05 17.78
CA LYS A 87 19.51 3.79 18.56
C LYS A 87 18.07 3.67 18.02
N TYR A 88 17.91 3.19 16.78
CA TYR A 88 16.62 2.97 16.15
C TYR A 88 16.24 1.48 16.14
N GLY A 89 14.95 1.22 16.32
CA GLY A 89 14.33 -0.06 16.09
C GLY A 89 13.34 0.04 14.93
N VAL A 90 13.28 -0.98 14.10
CA VAL A 90 12.28 -1.13 13.05
C VAL A 90 10.95 -1.52 13.68
N TRP A 91 9.97 -0.66 13.50
CA TRP A 91 8.58 -0.89 13.87
C TRP A 91 7.84 -1.65 12.78
N LYS A 92 8.04 -1.25 11.52
CA LYS A 92 7.37 -1.83 10.36
C LYS A 92 8.21 -1.65 9.09
N CYS A 93 8.08 -2.59 8.16
CA CYS A 93 8.60 -2.49 6.81
C CYS A 93 7.48 -2.29 5.80
N GLU A 94 7.74 -1.59 4.71
CA GLU A 94 6.78 -1.38 3.63
C GLU A 94 7.51 -1.33 2.28
N THR A 95 6.96 -1.97 1.25
CA THR A 95 7.44 -1.74 -0.12
C THR A 95 6.88 -0.43 -0.64
N VAL A 96 7.77 0.51 -0.99
CA VAL A 96 7.38 1.80 -1.58
C VAL A 96 7.67 1.82 -3.07
N GLU A 97 6.73 2.34 -3.83
CA GLU A 97 6.86 2.51 -5.27
C GLU A 97 7.12 3.98 -5.61
N ARG A 98 8.08 4.21 -6.51
CA ARG A 98 8.39 5.53 -7.05
C ARG A 98 8.43 5.46 -8.57
N LYS A 99 7.88 6.48 -9.22
CA LYS A 99 7.95 6.61 -10.67
C LYS A 99 9.26 7.30 -11.04
N ILE A 100 9.97 6.74 -12.02
CA ILE A 100 11.19 7.35 -12.58
C ILE A 100 10.78 8.49 -13.50
N LYS A 101 11.40 9.66 -13.32
CA LYS A 101 11.18 10.85 -14.15
C LYS A 101 11.78 10.62 -15.56
N PRO A 102 11.35 11.39 -16.58
CA PRO A 102 11.87 11.24 -17.94
C PRO A 102 13.39 11.43 -18.07
N ASP A 103 14.02 12.14 -17.14
CA ASP A 103 15.47 12.35 -17.04
C ASP A 103 16.21 11.20 -16.31
N GLY A 104 15.48 10.16 -15.87
CA GLY A 104 16.03 9.04 -15.13
C GLY A 104 16.14 9.26 -13.62
N SER A 105 15.85 10.46 -13.12
CA SER A 105 15.88 10.76 -11.68
C SER A 105 14.69 10.15 -10.94
N ILE A 106 14.88 9.88 -9.65
CA ILE A 106 13.83 9.41 -8.76
C ILE A 106 13.60 10.51 -7.72
N ASP A 107 12.35 10.95 -7.58
CA ASP A 107 11.97 11.90 -6.55
C ASP A 107 11.39 11.13 -5.36
N LEU A 108 12.14 11.11 -4.26
CA LEU A 108 11.77 10.37 -3.06
C LEU A 108 10.78 11.16 -2.19
N ASP A 109 10.82 12.49 -2.29
CA ASP A 109 10.14 13.41 -1.39
C ASP A 109 8.78 13.86 -1.94
N GLN A 110 8.53 13.68 -3.23
CA GLN A 110 7.28 14.06 -3.87
C GLN A 110 6.09 13.19 -3.40
N MET A 111 5.09 13.84 -2.80
CA MET A 111 3.87 13.18 -2.32
C MET A 111 2.74 13.05 -3.36
N VAL A 112 2.98 13.52 -4.58
CA VAL A 112 2.04 13.38 -5.71
C VAL A 112 2.76 12.79 -6.91
N TYR A 113 2.18 11.78 -7.55
CA TYR A 113 2.74 11.25 -8.79
C TYR A 113 1.68 11.12 -9.87
N HIS A 114 2.15 11.17 -11.12
CA HIS A 114 1.32 11.12 -12.32
C HIS A 114 1.59 9.84 -13.10
N GLU A 115 0.56 9.03 -13.34
CA GLU A 115 0.56 7.91 -14.27
C GLU A 115 0.07 8.38 -15.65
N SER A 116 0.93 8.27 -16.66
CA SER A 116 0.58 8.68 -18.02
C SER A 116 -0.22 7.57 -18.70
N THR A 117 -1.38 7.93 -19.26
CA THR A 117 -2.25 6.98 -19.98
C THR A 117 -1.61 6.43 -21.26
N TYR A 118 -0.76 7.22 -21.92
CA TYR A 118 -0.22 6.89 -23.24
C TYR A 118 1.30 6.84 -23.27
N GLY A 119 1.94 6.93 -22.10
CA GLY A 119 3.39 6.95 -21.97
C GLY A 119 4.01 5.59 -21.72
N PHE A 120 5.34 5.60 -21.68
CA PHE A 120 6.15 4.57 -21.04
C PHE A 120 6.37 5.00 -19.59
N ASN A 121 5.67 4.34 -18.67
CA ASN A 121 5.82 4.60 -17.23
C ASN A 121 6.80 3.59 -16.67
N VAL A 122 7.83 4.04 -15.96
CA VAL A 122 8.78 3.16 -15.30
C VAL A 122 8.71 3.39 -13.81
N TYR A 123 8.62 2.31 -13.06
CA TYR A 123 8.48 2.32 -11.62
C TYR A 123 9.62 1.52 -11.01
N ILE A 124 10.06 2.00 -9.85
CA ILE A 124 11.09 1.40 -9.04
C ILE A 124 10.53 1.16 -7.63
N ARG A 125 10.87 0.03 -7.04
CA ARG A 125 10.39 -0.41 -5.73
C ARG A 125 11.54 -0.41 -4.75
N GLY A 126 11.38 0.37 -3.70
CA GLY A 126 12.29 0.41 -2.57
C GLY A 126 11.67 -0.18 -1.31
N LEU A 127 12.43 -0.06 -0.22
CA LEU A 127 12.01 -0.43 1.12
C LEU A 127 11.89 0.81 1.99
N ARG A 128 10.73 1.02 2.62
CA ARG A 128 10.57 1.97 3.71
C ARG A 128 10.64 1.23 5.03
N LEU A 129 11.53 1.67 5.92
CA LEU A 129 11.51 1.27 7.32
C LEU A 129 10.85 2.37 8.12
N TRP A 130 9.83 2.00 8.87
CA TRP A 130 9.26 2.83 9.92
C TRP A 130 10.03 2.55 11.21
N LEU A 131 10.58 3.60 11.81
CA LEU A 131 11.55 3.51 12.90
C LEU A 131 10.99 4.14 14.17
N ILE A 132 11.29 3.52 15.30
CA ILE A 132 11.02 4.02 16.64
C ILE A 132 12.32 4.09 17.44
N LYS A 133 12.30 4.82 18.55
CA LYS A 133 13.38 4.76 19.55
C LYS A 133 13.52 3.32 20.05
N LYS A 134 14.73 2.77 19.99
CA LYS A 134 15.04 1.46 20.54
C LYS A 134 15.31 1.56 22.05
N GLU A 135 15.00 0.51 22.79
CA GLU A 135 15.47 0.35 24.17
C GLU A 135 16.97 -0.03 24.17
N GLU A 136 17.75 0.53 25.12
CA GLU A 136 19.23 0.47 25.12
C GLU A 136 19.83 -0.94 25.24
N SER A 137 19.06 -1.93 25.68
CA SER A 137 19.57 -3.25 26.10
C SER A 137 19.70 -4.30 24.99
N GLY A 138 19.28 -4.00 23.76
CA GLY A 138 19.19 -5.01 22.68
C GLY A 138 20.29 -4.92 21.61
N PRO A 139 20.74 -6.05 21.02
CA PRO A 139 21.60 -6.04 19.83
C PRO A 139 20.89 -5.38 18.65
N PRO A 140 21.61 -4.78 17.67
CA PRO A 140 21.00 -4.24 16.45
C PRO A 140 20.06 -5.25 15.81
N GLN A 141 18.89 -4.77 15.36
CA GLN A 141 17.95 -5.63 14.67
C GLN A 141 18.50 -5.98 13.28
N GLN A 142 18.24 -7.23 12.87
CA GLN A 142 18.56 -7.70 11.54
C GLN A 142 17.28 -8.21 10.88
N LEU A 143 17.01 -7.75 9.67
CA LEU A 143 15.86 -8.06 8.86
C LEU A 143 16.15 -9.26 7.95
N GLY A 144 15.17 -10.14 7.86
CA GLY A 144 15.05 -11.16 6.82
C GLY A 144 13.84 -10.89 5.92
N LEU A 145 13.85 -11.52 4.74
CA LEU A 145 12.83 -11.39 3.72
C LEU A 145 12.43 -12.77 3.21
N MET A 146 11.12 -13.00 3.09
CA MET A 146 10.56 -14.17 2.41
C MET A 146 9.43 -13.70 1.49
N ASN A 147 9.58 -13.99 0.19
CA ASN A 147 8.52 -13.76 -0.79
C ASN A 147 7.77 -15.07 -1.04
N VAL A 148 6.44 -15.02 -1.01
CA VAL A 148 5.58 -16.17 -1.27
C VAL A 148 4.73 -15.85 -2.48
N VAL A 149 5.11 -16.45 -3.60
CA VAL A 149 4.39 -16.35 -4.86
C VAL A 149 3.24 -17.37 -4.84
N PRO A 150 2.01 -16.99 -5.20
CA PRO A 150 0.90 -17.93 -5.35
C PRO A 150 1.21 -18.94 -6.47
N ARG A 151 0.81 -20.20 -6.29
CA ARG A 151 1.01 -21.24 -7.31
C ARG A 151 0.14 -20.99 -8.54
N VAL A 152 0.66 -21.37 -9.70
CA VAL A 152 -0.12 -21.39 -10.94
C VAL A 152 -1.10 -22.56 -10.90
N LYS A 153 -2.36 -22.30 -11.24
CA LYS A 153 -3.40 -23.31 -11.44
C LYS A 153 -4.06 -23.14 -12.81
N SER A 154 -4.46 -24.25 -13.42
CA SER A 154 -5.24 -24.24 -14.65
C SER A 154 -6.73 -24.32 -14.31
N VAL A 155 -7.52 -23.39 -14.83
CA VAL A 155 -8.96 -23.31 -14.64
C VAL A 155 -9.63 -23.52 -15.99
N GLU A 156 -10.67 -24.35 -16.04
CA GLU A 156 -11.49 -24.48 -17.24
C GLU A 156 -12.22 -23.15 -17.50
N ILE A 157 -12.08 -22.61 -18.71
CA ILE A 157 -12.89 -21.47 -19.10
C ILE A 157 -14.32 -22.00 -19.24
N PRO A 158 -15.29 -21.55 -18.44
CA PRO A 158 -16.65 -22.02 -18.59
C PRO A 158 -17.06 -21.72 -20.02
N HIS A 159 -17.47 -22.75 -20.75
CA HIS A 159 -18.01 -22.58 -22.10
C HIS A 159 -19.17 -21.60 -22.00
N ILE A 160 -18.93 -20.34 -22.36
CA ILE A 160 -19.99 -19.40 -22.66
C ILE A 160 -20.57 -19.91 -23.98
N GLY A 161 -21.40 -20.93 -23.89
CA GLY A 161 -22.27 -21.32 -24.97
C GLY A 161 -23.13 -20.10 -25.24
N MET A 162 -22.74 -19.29 -26.22
CA MET A 162 -23.67 -18.32 -26.78
C MET A 162 -24.90 -19.14 -27.15
N PRO A 163 -26.10 -18.82 -26.62
CA PRO A 163 -27.31 -19.51 -27.00
C PRO A 163 -27.63 -19.11 -28.44
N TYR A 164 -26.93 -19.72 -29.41
CA TYR A 164 -27.28 -19.74 -30.81
C TYR A 164 -28.58 -20.54 -30.92
N GLY A 165 -29.71 -19.89 -30.62
CA GLY A 165 -30.99 -20.58 -30.62
C GLY A 165 -32.23 -19.77 -30.28
N LYS A 166 -32.13 -18.59 -29.65
CA LYS A 166 -33.33 -17.76 -29.39
C LYS A 166 -33.18 -16.37 -29.99
N ARG A 167 -33.87 -16.14 -31.11
CA ARG A 167 -34.20 -14.80 -31.63
C ARG A 167 -34.90 -14.00 -30.53
N GLY A 168 -34.25 -12.99 -29.98
CA GLY A 168 -34.86 -12.00 -29.08
C GLY A 168 -33.77 -11.31 -28.25
N ALA A 169 -33.58 -10.00 -28.22
CA ALA A 169 -34.30 -8.88 -28.82
C ALA A 169 -33.27 -7.85 -29.28
N PHE A 170 -33.36 -7.42 -30.54
CA PHE A 170 -32.71 -6.20 -31.01
C PHE A 170 -33.64 -5.03 -30.66
N ARG A 171 -33.17 -4.03 -29.92
CA ARG A 171 -33.85 -2.73 -29.84
C ARG A 171 -33.06 -1.77 -30.74
N ASN A 172 -33.66 -1.34 -31.85
CA ASN A 172 -33.10 -0.38 -32.81
C ASN A 172 -31.78 -0.76 -33.49
N GLY A 173 -31.59 -2.04 -33.87
CA GLY A 173 -30.46 -2.44 -34.71
C GLY A 173 -29.08 -2.42 -34.04
N VAL A 174 -29.01 -2.12 -32.74
CA VAL A 174 -27.77 -2.18 -31.96
C VAL A 174 -27.85 -3.39 -31.01
N PRO A 175 -26.90 -4.34 -31.07
CA PRO A 175 -26.87 -5.45 -30.13
C PRO A 175 -26.55 -4.95 -28.71
N ILE A 176 -27.44 -5.19 -27.75
CA ILE A 176 -27.34 -4.79 -26.32
C ILE A 176 -26.47 -5.81 -25.54
N PHE A 177 -25.37 -6.28 -26.11
CA PHE A 177 -24.48 -7.27 -25.47
C PHE A 177 -23.09 -6.71 -25.11
N LEU A 178 -22.90 -5.40 -25.17
CA LEU A 178 -21.60 -4.75 -24.96
C LEU A 178 -21.45 -4.16 -23.56
N SER A 179 -21.50 -5.00 -22.54
CA SER A 179 -20.86 -4.70 -21.25
C SER A 179 -20.27 -5.98 -20.69
N LEU A 180 -19.05 -6.28 -21.13
CA LEU A 180 -18.24 -7.38 -20.61
C LEU A 180 -17.00 -6.79 -19.97
N ASN A 181 -17.05 -6.68 -18.64
CA ASN A 181 -15.87 -6.52 -17.80
C ASN A 181 -15.16 -7.85 -17.51
N TYR A 182 -15.49 -8.92 -18.25
CA TYR A 182 -14.60 -10.06 -18.35
C TYR A 182 -13.54 -9.81 -19.43
N PRO A 183 -12.28 -10.24 -19.21
CA PRO A 183 -11.28 -10.37 -20.27
C PRO A 183 -11.72 -11.28 -21.45
N HIS A 184 -12.88 -11.94 -21.35
CA HIS A 184 -13.27 -13.05 -22.20
C HIS A 184 -13.95 -12.71 -23.53
N PHE A 185 -14.42 -11.49 -23.81
CA PHE A 185 -15.27 -11.31 -25.02
C PHE A 185 -14.57 -10.85 -26.29
N TYR A 186 -13.38 -10.25 -26.21
CA TYR A 186 -12.72 -9.68 -27.40
C TYR A 186 -11.68 -10.63 -28.05
N GLY A 187 -11.67 -11.91 -27.65
CA GLY A 187 -10.83 -12.97 -28.23
C GLY A 187 -11.60 -14.02 -29.03
N ASN A 188 -12.84 -13.73 -29.46
CA ASN A 188 -13.80 -14.73 -29.94
C ASN A 188 -13.47 -15.48 -31.24
N MET A 189 -12.32 -15.26 -31.88
CA MET A 189 -11.84 -16.14 -32.96
C MET A 189 -10.67 -17.06 -32.56
N ALA A 190 -9.88 -16.73 -31.55
CA ALA A 190 -8.75 -17.56 -31.11
C ALA A 190 -9.01 -18.36 -29.82
N MET A 191 -9.97 -17.93 -28.99
CA MET A 191 -10.28 -18.62 -27.72
C MET A 191 -11.18 -19.85 -27.87
N GLY A 192 -11.78 -20.10 -29.04
CA GLY A 192 -12.55 -21.33 -29.28
C GLY A 192 -11.73 -22.62 -29.14
N MET A 193 -10.39 -22.53 -29.15
CA MET A 193 -9.49 -23.68 -28.97
C MET A 193 -8.84 -23.78 -27.57
N MET A 194 -8.87 -22.74 -26.73
CA MET A 194 -8.28 -22.81 -25.39
C MET A 194 -9.33 -23.28 -24.38
N ARG A 195 -9.27 -24.56 -23.99
CA ARG A 195 -10.14 -25.12 -22.93
C ARG A 195 -9.69 -24.75 -21.51
N MET A 196 -8.41 -24.45 -21.34
CA MET A 196 -7.79 -24.15 -20.04
C MET A 196 -7.20 -22.74 -20.04
N PHE A 197 -7.34 -22.05 -18.91
CA PHE A 197 -6.72 -20.77 -18.61
C PHE A 197 -5.82 -20.92 -17.38
N GLU A 198 -4.57 -20.46 -17.44
CA GLU A 198 -3.71 -20.46 -16.26
C GLU A 198 -3.92 -19.18 -15.46
N THR A 199 -4.08 -19.31 -14.14
CA THR A 199 -4.22 -18.22 -13.17
C THR A 199 -3.46 -18.57 -11.89
N PHE A 200 -3.51 -17.70 -10.89
CA PHE A 200 -2.91 -17.95 -9.59
C PHE A 200 -3.92 -18.57 -8.62
N GLU A 201 -3.42 -19.39 -7.68
CA GLU A 201 -4.18 -19.81 -6.50
C GLU A 201 -4.65 -18.59 -5.69
N GLY A 202 -5.67 -18.79 -4.87
CA GLY A 202 -6.22 -17.71 -4.03
C GLY A 202 -5.26 -17.30 -2.93
N LEU A 203 -5.47 -16.13 -2.33
CA LEU A 203 -4.69 -15.62 -1.21
C LEU A 203 -4.86 -16.51 0.03
N GLU A 204 -6.07 -16.97 0.32
CA GLU A 204 -6.37 -17.90 1.41
C GLU A 204 -5.60 -19.21 1.25
N GLU A 205 -5.58 -19.78 0.04
CA GLU A 205 -4.84 -20.99 -0.29
C GLU A 205 -3.31 -20.76 -0.16
N THR A 206 -2.83 -19.59 -0.61
CA THR A 206 -1.43 -19.18 -0.48
C THR A 206 -1.01 -19.08 1.00
N ILE A 207 -1.84 -18.48 1.86
CA ILE A 207 -1.58 -18.36 3.31
C ILE A 207 -1.61 -19.74 3.98
N LYS A 208 -2.59 -20.58 3.63
CA LYS A 208 -2.70 -21.94 4.17
C LYS A 208 -1.42 -22.72 3.88
N ARG A 209 -0.98 -22.73 2.63
CA ARG A 209 0.26 -23.39 2.21
C ARG A 209 1.48 -22.82 2.93
N LEU A 210 1.57 -21.50 3.05
CA LEU A 210 2.67 -20.85 3.78
C LEU A 210 2.73 -21.34 5.23
N ASN A 211 1.59 -21.46 5.91
CA ASN A 211 1.55 -21.98 7.28
C ASN A 211 2.01 -23.45 7.37
N GLU A 212 1.61 -24.30 6.41
CA GLU A 212 2.09 -25.69 6.34
C GLU A 212 3.61 -25.77 6.13
N ASP A 213 4.17 -24.84 5.35
CA ASP A 213 5.61 -24.72 5.13
C ASP A 213 6.33 -24.21 6.39
N LEU A 214 5.78 -23.21 7.08
CA LEU A 214 6.34 -22.64 8.32
C LEU A 214 6.28 -23.58 9.52
N GLU A 215 5.31 -24.49 9.56
CA GLU A 215 5.23 -25.54 10.58
C GLU A 215 6.43 -26.49 10.45
N LYS A 216 6.81 -26.85 9.22
CA LYS A 216 7.93 -27.75 8.91
C LYS A 216 9.28 -27.03 8.97
N TYR A 217 9.33 -25.79 8.48
CA TYR A 217 10.53 -24.99 8.31
C TYR A 217 10.29 -23.59 8.89
N PRO A 218 10.31 -23.43 10.22
CA PRO A 218 10.07 -22.14 10.85
C PRO A 218 11.13 -21.12 10.41
N ILE A 219 10.69 -19.88 10.21
CA ILE A 219 11.60 -18.76 9.97
C ILE A 219 12.56 -18.60 11.15
N GLN A 220 13.79 -18.18 10.85
CA GLN A 220 14.82 -17.94 11.85
C GLN A 220 14.58 -16.60 12.53
N GLY A 221 13.57 -16.53 13.41
CA GLY A 221 13.18 -15.31 14.10
C GLY A 221 11.67 -15.10 14.16
N SER A 222 11.22 -13.85 14.28
CA SER A 222 9.79 -13.50 14.43
C SER A 222 9.29 -12.61 13.29
N VAL A 223 8.03 -12.80 12.89
CA VAL A 223 7.39 -11.98 11.84
C VAL A 223 7.30 -10.54 12.31
N LEU A 224 7.85 -9.63 11.53
CA LEU A 224 7.78 -8.19 11.76
C LEU A 224 6.59 -7.58 11.02
N ASN A 225 6.47 -7.85 9.71
CA ASN A 225 5.42 -7.32 8.86
C ASN A 225 5.10 -8.30 7.73
N ILE A 226 3.84 -8.33 7.29
CA ILE A 226 3.40 -9.07 6.10
C ILE A 226 2.58 -8.10 5.25
N GLU A 227 2.89 -8.00 3.97
CA GLU A 227 2.12 -7.19 3.04
C GLU A 227 1.68 -7.99 1.82
N SER A 228 0.56 -7.57 1.23
CA SER A 228 0.19 -7.94 -0.14
C SER A 228 0.93 -7.02 -1.10
N ALA A 229 1.94 -7.54 -1.80
CA ALA A 229 2.71 -6.81 -2.79
C ALA A 229 2.21 -7.14 -4.20
N VAL A 230 2.06 -6.11 -5.04
CA VAL A 230 1.60 -6.27 -6.43
C VAL A 230 2.82 -6.32 -7.35
N ILE A 231 3.03 -7.43 -8.05
CA ILE A 231 4.16 -7.63 -8.97
C ILE A 231 3.64 -7.74 -10.39
N LYS A 232 4.14 -6.91 -11.30
CA LYS A 232 3.84 -7.07 -12.72
C LYS A 232 4.47 -8.36 -13.25
N THR A 233 3.66 -9.24 -13.84
CA THR A 233 4.12 -10.53 -14.39
C THR A 233 4.36 -10.49 -15.88
N GLY A 234 3.69 -9.59 -16.60
CA GLY A 234 3.97 -9.39 -18.01
C GLY A 234 3.03 -8.46 -18.75
N ASN A 235 3.23 -8.42 -20.07
CA ASN A 235 2.40 -7.69 -21.02
C ASN A 235 1.51 -8.70 -21.76
N GLY A 236 0.20 -8.56 -21.63
CA GLY A 236 -0.78 -9.42 -22.31
C GLY A 236 -1.07 -10.75 -21.62
N ILE A 237 -2.07 -11.45 -22.16
CA ILE A 237 -2.65 -12.67 -21.59
C ILE A 237 -1.72 -13.87 -21.76
N GLN A 238 -0.90 -13.87 -22.82
CA GLN A 238 0.06 -14.92 -23.14
C GLN A 238 1.43 -14.71 -22.49
N SER A 239 1.61 -13.62 -21.74
CA SER A 239 2.83 -13.48 -20.95
C SER A 239 2.83 -14.58 -19.89
N GLY A 240 3.92 -15.34 -19.82
CA GLY A 240 4.04 -16.47 -18.89
C GLY A 240 3.81 -16.02 -17.45
N LEU A 241 3.33 -16.93 -16.61
CA LEU A 241 3.05 -16.68 -15.20
C LEU A 241 4.31 -16.63 -14.31
N HIS A 242 5.42 -16.18 -14.89
CA HIS A 242 6.67 -16.03 -14.18
C HIS A 242 6.62 -14.76 -13.32
N VAL A 243 6.73 -14.93 -12.01
CA VAL A 243 6.77 -13.82 -11.05
C VAL A 243 8.18 -13.73 -10.50
N ASP A 244 8.90 -12.68 -10.90
CA ASP A 244 10.14 -12.30 -10.22
C ASP A 244 9.79 -11.39 -9.04
N ALA A 245 9.63 -12.01 -7.87
CA ALA A 245 9.32 -11.31 -6.63
C ALA A 245 10.51 -10.50 -6.07
N ASP A 246 11.72 -10.69 -6.58
CA ASP A 246 12.91 -9.94 -6.16
C ASP A 246 13.19 -8.75 -7.10
N SER A 247 12.46 -8.65 -8.22
CA SER A 247 12.56 -7.51 -9.11
C SER A 247 12.08 -6.21 -8.46
N THR A 248 12.94 -5.20 -8.57
CA THR A 248 12.70 -3.86 -8.03
C THR A 248 12.28 -2.87 -9.10
N VAL A 249 12.22 -3.28 -10.37
CA VAL A 249 11.90 -2.38 -11.49
C VAL A 249 10.86 -3.01 -12.38
N PHE A 250 9.88 -2.22 -12.79
CA PHE A 250 8.96 -2.63 -13.84
C PHE A 250 8.55 -1.43 -14.68
N ALA A 251 8.25 -1.69 -15.95
CA ALA A 251 7.82 -0.68 -16.89
C ALA A 251 6.47 -1.04 -17.49
N GLU A 252 5.69 -0.02 -17.79
CA GLU A 252 4.34 -0.11 -18.31
C GLU A 252 4.17 0.73 -19.54
N GLU A 253 3.59 0.13 -20.58
CA GLU A 253 3.10 0.88 -21.71
C GLU A 253 1.62 1.18 -21.51
N GLY A 254 1.28 2.46 -21.61
CA GLY A 254 -0.06 2.99 -21.31
C GLY A 254 -1.23 2.18 -21.86
N LYS A 255 -1.16 1.77 -23.14
CA LYS A 255 -2.24 1.02 -23.83
C LYS A 255 -2.07 -0.50 -23.82
N ALA A 256 -0.94 -1.02 -23.33
CA ALA A 256 -0.72 -2.46 -23.35
C ALA A 256 -1.58 -3.15 -22.30
N ARG A 257 -2.02 -4.36 -22.62
CA ARG A 257 -2.59 -5.27 -21.61
C ARG A 257 -1.52 -5.60 -20.58
N ARG A 258 -1.88 -5.62 -19.31
CA ARG A 258 -0.96 -5.86 -18.19
C ARG A 258 -1.54 -6.95 -17.32
N ARG A 259 -0.67 -7.75 -16.73
CA ARG A 259 -1.03 -8.74 -15.73
C ARG A 259 -0.18 -8.52 -14.49
N TYR A 260 -0.83 -8.59 -13.34
CA TYR A 260 -0.19 -8.45 -12.04
C TYR A 260 -0.51 -9.67 -11.19
N ALA A 261 0.49 -10.12 -10.42
CA ALA A 261 0.34 -11.10 -9.37
C ALA A 261 0.33 -10.39 -8.02
N HIS A 262 -0.55 -10.80 -7.14
CA HIS A 262 -0.49 -10.42 -5.74
C HIS A 262 0.27 -11.49 -4.97
N ILE A 263 1.44 -11.12 -4.45
CA ILE A 263 2.28 -12.01 -3.64
C ILE A 263 2.17 -11.61 -2.17
N LEU A 264 2.53 -12.53 -1.27
CA LEU A 264 2.81 -12.17 0.11
C LEU A 264 4.30 -11.87 0.25
N ARG A 265 4.62 -10.72 0.83
CA ARG A 265 5.98 -10.37 1.22
C ARG A 265 6.06 -10.30 2.73
N LEU A 266 6.85 -11.19 3.30
CA LEU A 266 7.06 -11.34 4.73
C LEU A 266 8.42 -10.78 5.11
N PHE A 267 8.42 -9.83 6.03
CA PHE A 267 9.59 -9.29 6.69
C PHE A 267 9.66 -9.86 8.11
N TYR A 268 10.83 -10.30 8.54
CA TYR A 268 11.02 -10.87 9.88
C TYR A 268 12.29 -10.35 10.54
N LEU A 269 12.31 -10.33 11.87
CA LEU A 269 13.50 -10.05 12.65
C LEU A 269 14.27 -11.35 12.83
N ILE A 270 15.52 -11.41 12.41
CA ILE A 270 16.37 -12.60 12.53
C ILE A 270 16.65 -12.89 14.00
N GLY A 271 16.47 -14.15 14.40
CA GLY A 271 16.65 -14.60 15.78
C GLY A 271 16.36 -16.09 15.95
N GLN A 272 15.97 -16.48 17.16
CA GLN A 272 15.57 -17.86 17.45
C GLN A 272 14.32 -18.22 16.64
N PRO A 273 14.22 -19.46 16.11
CA PRO A 273 13.06 -19.86 15.32
C PRO A 273 11.73 -19.66 16.07
N ALA A 274 10.81 -18.89 15.47
CA ALA A 274 9.47 -18.74 15.99
C ALA A 274 8.49 -19.58 15.15
N HIS A 275 7.62 -20.31 15.85
CA HIS A 275 6.52 -21.05 15.25
C HIS A 275 5.27 -20.17 15.29
N GLU A 276 5.19 -19.24 14.35
CA GLU A 276 4.07 -18.31 14.22
C GLU A 276 3.16 -18.76 13.08
N GLN A 277 1.85 -18.82 13.36
CA GLN A 277 0.84 -19.03 12.34
C GLN A 277 0.38 -17.67 11.80
N ILE A 278 0.43 -17.50 10.49
CA ILE A 278 0.01 -16.29 9.78
C ILE A 278 -1.48 -16.36 9.50
N CYS A 279 -2.18 -15.27 9.77
CA CYS A 279 -3.61 -15.14 9.50
C CYS A 279 -3.91 -13.78 8.87
N LEU A 280 -5.06 -13.71 8.21
CA LEU A 280 -5.57 -12.51 7.54
C LEU A 280 -7.03 -12.31 7.91
N LYS A 281 -7.39 -11.09 8.28
CA LYS A 281 -8.78 -10.64 8.36
C LYS A 281 -8.99 -9.50 7.39
N GLU A 282 -9.95 -9.64 6.49
CA GLU A 282 -10.33 -8.59 5.54
C GLU A 282 -11.60 -7.86 5.98
N PHE A 283 -11.62 -6.56 5.74
CA PHE A 283 -12.75 -5.66 5.95
C PHE A 283 -13.10 -5.01 4.62
N VAL A 284 -14.03 -5.64 3.92
CA VAL A 284 -14.57 -5.16 2.65
C VAL A 284 -15.70 -4.17 2.93
N PRO A 285 -15.74 -3.00 2.26
CA PRO A 285 -16.85 -2.08 2.34
C PRO A 285 -18.19 -2.76 1.99
N ASP A 286 -19.17 -2.70 2.88
CA ASP A 286 -20.53 -3.20 2.62
C ASP A 286 -21.21 -2.40 1.50
N VAL A 287 -22.05 -3.07 0.72
CA VAL A 287 -22.84 -2.43 -0.34
C VAL A 287 -24.00 -1.66 0.28
N THR A 288 -24.02 -0.35 0.12
CA THR A 288 -25.13 0.51 0.60
C THR A 288 -26.22 0.70 -0.44
N LYS A 289 -25.86 0.58 -1.73
CA LYS A 289 -26.80 0.66 -2.85
C LYS A 289 -26.35 -0.24 -3.98
N GLN A 290 -27.22 -1.16 -4.42
CA GLN A 290 -26.95 -1.99 -5.60
C GLN A 290 -26.93 -1.13 -6.87
N PRO A 291 -26.07 -1.45 -7.85
CA PRO A 291 -26.06 -0.76 -9.12
C PRO A 291 -27.34 -1.09 -9.90
N THR A 292 -27.73 -0.19 -10.79
CA THR A 292 -28.75 -0.44 -11.82
C THR A 292 -28.17 -0.06 -13.19
N ILE A 293 -28.94 -0.27 -14.27
CA ILE A 293 -28.49 0.05 -15.63
C ILE A 293 -28.07 1.54 -15.75
N SER A 294 -28.68 2.44 -14.99
CA SER A 294 -28.47 3.89 -15.08
C SER A 294 -27.85 4.51 -13.83
N ILE A 295 -27.72 3.77 -12.74
CA ILE A 295 -27.26 4.31 -11.45
C ILE A 295 -26.10 3.44 -10.97
N PRO A 296 -24.90 4.01 -10.78
CA PRO A 296 -23.79 3.26 -10.19
C PRO A 296 -24.15 2.86 -8.76
N GLY A 297 -23.64 1.71 -8.33
CA GLY A 297 -23.84 1.29 -6.97
C GLY A 297 -23.02 2.12 -5.99
N GLN A 298 -23.27 1.94 -4.70
CA GLN A 298 -22.57 2.64 -3.63
C GLN A 298 -22.12 1.67 -2.56
N PHE A 299 -21.02 2.05 -1.92
CA PHE A 299 -20.38 1.32 -0.83
C PHE A 299 -20.43 2.15 0.45
N GLN A 300 -20.28 1.49 1.59
CA GLN A 300 -20.08 2.16 2.86
C GLN A 300 -18.80 2.99 2.82
N ASP A 301 -18.76 4.06 3.60
CA ASP A 301 -17.58 4.90 3.71
C ASP A 301 -16.41 4.18 4.40
N GLN A 302 -15.20 4.66 4.14
CA GLN A 302 -13.97 4.14 4.70
C GLN A 302 -13.95 4.19 6.24
N ASP A 303 -14.57 5.21 6.81
CA ASP A 303 -14.65 5.42 8.25
C ASP A 303 -15.48 4.33 8.93
N LEU A 304 -16.56 3.86 8.30
CA LEU A 304 -17.34 2.73 8.79
C LEU A 304 -16.55 1.42 8.72
N CYS A 305 -15.70 1.25 7.70
CA CYS A 305 -14.77 0.12 7.64
C CYS A 305 -13.79 0.17 8.82
N MET A 306 -13.24 1.35 9.11
CA MET A 306 -12.34 1.55 10.25
C MET A 306 -13.02 1.26 11.59
N THR A 307 -14.27 1.68 11.79
CA THR A 307 -15.06 1.35 12.99
C THR A 307 -15.23 -0.16 13.17
N ARG A 308 -15.43 -0.92 12.09
CA ARG A 308 -15.49 -2.40 12.17
C ARG A 308 -14.18 -3.02 12.62
N ILE A 309 -13.04 -2.47 12.21
CA ILE A 309 -11.71 -2.92 12.67
C ILE A 309 -11.51 -2.56 14.13
N ALA A 310 -11.87 -1.33 14.50
CA ALA A 310 -11.76 -0.84 15.87
C ALA A 310 -12.62 -1.63 16.85
N ASN A 311 -13.74 -2.17 16.39
CA ASN A 311 -14.55 -3.11 17.14
C ASN A 311 -13.95 -4.52 17.14
N TRP A 312 -13.35 -4.98 16.03
CA TRP A 312 -12.85 -6.36 15.94
C TRP A 312 -11.58 -6.59 16.76
N ILE A 313 -10.56 -5.71 16.67
CA ILE A 313 -9.24 -5.91 17.30
C ILE A 313 -9.33 -6.13 18.82
N PRO A 314 -10.06 -5.31 19.61
CA PRO A 314 -10.12 -5.47 21.06
C PRO A 314 -10.74 -6.78 21.54
N HIS A 315 -11.54 -7.44 20.69
CA HIS A 315 -12.16 -8.73 21.01
C HIS A 315 -11.29 -9.93 20.66
N GLN A 316 -10.10 -9.70 20.09
CA GLN A 316 -9.17 -10.79 19.75
C GLN A 316 -8.22 -11.07 20.92
N THR A 317 -8.00 -12.35 21.21
CA THR A 317 -7.05 -12.81 22.22
C THR A 317 -6.00 -13.72 21.58
N GLY A 318 -4.77 -13.69 22.09
CA GLY A 318 -3.68 -14.54 21.60
C GLY A 318 -3.18 -14.21 20.19
N ILE A 319 -3.57 -13.07 19.62
CA ILE A 319 -3.06 -12.61 18.32
C ILE A 319 -2.11 -11.43 18.49
N ARG A 320 -1.14 -11.30 17.58
CA ARG A 320 -0.31 -10.11 17.41
C ARG A 320 -0.54 -9.55 16.00
N VAL A 321 -1.12 -8.36 15.91
CA VAL A 321 -1.28 -7.66 14.63
C VAL A 321 0.10 -7.25 14.13
N VAL A 322 0.43 -7.64 12.89
CA VAL A 322 1.73 -7.34 12.26
C VAL A 322 1.59 -6.32 11.13
N ASN A 323 0.40 -6.20 10.54
CA ASN A 323 0.14 -5.18 9.54
C ASN A 323 -1.35 -4.81 9.49
N ILE A 324 -1.62 -3.52 9.28
CA ILE A 324 -2.90 -3.03 8.77
C ILE A 324 -2.58 -2.35 7.44
N GLN A 325 -3.22 -2.82 6.37
CA GLN A 325 -2.94 -2.42 5.00
C GLN A 325 -4.24 -2.03 4.29
N SER A 326 -4.30 -0.81 3.77
CA SER A 326 -5.27 -0.39 2.76
C SER A 326 -4.92 -1.05 1.44
N TYR A 327 -5.86 -1.80 0.88
CA TYR A 327 -5.66 -2.60 -0.33
C TYR A 327 -6.75 -2.30 -1.34
N ASP A 328 -6.36 -1.96 -2.57
CA ASP A 328 -7.31 -1.61 -3.62
C ASP A 328 -7.65 -2.88 -4.42
N VAL A 329 -8.85 -3.41 -4.20
CA VAL A 329 -9.41 -4.57 -4.90
C VAL A 329 -10.16 -4.06 -6.13
N ARG A 330 -9.90 -4.67 -7.28
CA ARG A 330 -10.71 -4.37 -8.46
C ARG A 330 -12.10 -4.99 -8.32
N TYR A 331 -13.13 -4.24 -8.68
CA TYR A 331 -14.49 -4.75 -8.76
C TYR A 331 -15.11 -4.48 -10.13
N SER A 332 -16.19 -5.19 -10.43
CA SER A 332 -17.02 -4.94 -11.60
C SER A 332 -18.49 -4.83 -11.23
N GLU A 333 -19.21 -4.02 -12.01
CA GLU A 333 -20.66 -3.87 -11.95
C GLU A 333 -21.22 -4.53 -13.20
N SER A 334 -22.11 -5.51 -13.03
CA SER A 334 -22.77 -6.19 -14.15
C SER A 334 -24.17 -6.62 -13.77
N TRP A 335 -25.16 -6.29 -14.59
CA TRP A 335 -26.56 -6.76 -14.43
C TRP A 335 -27.18 -6.45 -13.05
N GLY A 336 -26.76 -5.35 -12.43
CA GLY A 336 -27.24 -4.95 -11.10
C GLY A 336 -26.54 -5.63 -9.93
N GLU A 337 -25.47 -6.37 -10.19
CA GLU A 337 -24.65 -7.03 -9.17
C GLU A 337 -23.22 -6.50 -9.18
N PHE A 338 -22.65 -6.43 -7.99
CA PHE A 338 -21.22 -6.25 -7.78
C PHE A 338 -20.49 -7.59 -7.81
N ARG A 339 -19.31 -7.60 -8.42
CA ARG A 339 -18.35 -8.71 -8.30
C ARG A 339 -17.07 -8.16 -7.72
N ILE A 340 -16.79 -8.60 -6.50
CA ILE A 340 -15.62 -8.22 -5.71
C ILE A 340 -14.95 -9.54 -5.36
N ASP A 341 -13.73 -9.74 -5.83
CA ASP A 341 -12.94 -10.93 -5.53
C ASP A 341 -11.70 -10.49 -4.76
N THR A 342 -11.76 -10.60 -3.44
CA THR A 342 -10.64 -10.23 -2.56
C THR A 342 -9.61 -11.33 -2.43
N ASP A 343 -9.98 -12.57 -2.76
CA ASP A 343 -9.10 -13.74 -2.69
C ASP A 343 -8.23 -13.89 -3.95
N SER A 344 -8.62 -13.29 -5.08
CA SER A 344 -7.81 -13.34 -6.30
C SER A 344 -6.40 -12.79 -6.10
N CYS A 345 -5.41 -13.61 -6.46
CA CYS A 345 -4.03 -13.20 -6.59
C CYS A 345 -3.64 -12.78 -8.02
N ASP A 346 -4.60 -12.57 -8.90
CA ASP A 346 -4.39 -12.24 -10.32
C ASP A 346 -5.21 -11.00 -10.71
N ASP A 347 -4.56 -9.99 -11.29
CA ASP A 347 -5.22 -8.79 -11.84
C ASP A 347 -4.83 -8.57 -13.29
N PHE A 348 -5.84 -8.34 -14.13
CA PHE A 348 -5.71 -8.20 -15.58
C PHE A 348 -6.13 -6.82 -16.05
N ASP A 349 -5.19 -5.95 -16.31
CA ASP A 349 -5.49 -4.69 -16.97
C ASP A 349 -5.63 -4.90 -18.48
N SER A 350 -6.82 -4.64 -19.03
CA SER A 350 -7.05 -4.69 -20.47
C SER A 350 -6.38 -3.52 -21.20
N GLY A 351 -6.06 -2.44 -20.48
CA GLY A 351 -5.68 -1.13 -21.03
C GLY A 351 -6.82 -0.47 -21.82
N MET A 352 -8.00 -1.09 -21.90
CA MET A 352 -9.08 -0.73 -22.81
C MET A 352 -10.35 -0.24 -22.12
N THR A 353 -10.57 -0.63 -20.87
CA THR A 353 -11.78 -0.32 -20.08
C THR A 353 -11.42 0.55 -18.88
N ASP A 354 -12.37 1.33 -18.40
CA ASP A 354 -12.23 2.00 -17.11
C ASP A 354 -12.05 0.95 -16.00
N ARG A 355 -11.33 1.34 -14.95
CA ARG A 355 -11.04 0.45 -13.80
C ARG A 355 -11.74 0.99 -12.57
N MET A 356 -12.49 0.13 -11.90
CA MET A 356 -13.17 0.44 -10.65
C MET A 356 -12.44 -0.27 -9.52
N TYR A 357 -12.03 0.50 -8.51
CA TYR A 357 -11.32 -0.02 -7.35
C TYR A 357 -12.14 0.23 -6.09
N LEU A 358 -12.20 -0.79 -5.26
CA LEU A 358 -12.76 -0.79 -3.93
C LEU A 358 -11.62 -0.94 -2.94
N ARG A 359 -11.45 0.04 -2.08
CA ARG A 359 -10.49 0.04 -0.99
C ARG A 359 -10.99 -0.83 0.13
N THR A 360 -10.34 -1.97 0.32
CA THR A 360 -10.54 -2.83 1.48
C THR A 360 -9.43 -2.57 2.49
N ILE A 361 -9.62 -3.05 3.72
CA ILE A 361 -8.55 -3.03 4.72
C ILE A 361 -8.24 -4.48 5.11
N ARG A 362 -6.96 -4.83 5.03
CA ARG A 362 -6.39 -6.11 5.43
C ARG A 362 -5.70 -5.96 6.77
N VAL A 363 -6.04 -6.82 7.71
CA VAL A 363 -5.32 -6.95 8.98
C VAL A 363 -4.59 -8.29 8.97
N PHE A 364 -3.27 -8.24 8.82
CA PHE A 364 -2.41 -9.40 9.01
C PHE A 364 -2.06 -9.52 10.48
N TYR A 365 -2.19 -10.72 11.01
CA TYR A 365 -1.84 -11.02 12.39
C TYR A 365 -1.21 -12.41 12.48
N VAL A 366 -0.48 -12.63 13.57
CA VAL A 366 0.13 -13.92 13.87
C VAL A 366 -0.38 -14.49 15.18
N ILE A 367 -0.42 -15.81 15.27
CA ILE A 367 -0.70 -16.56 16.49
C ILE A 367 0.60 -17.27 16.90
N SER A 368 1.04 -17.07 18.14
CA SER A 368 2.25 -17.71 18.68
C SER A 368 1.92 -18.47 19.95
N SER A 369 2.40 -19.71 20.06
CA SER A 369 2.20 -20.55 21.25
C SER A 369 3.15 -20.21 22.41
N ARG A 370 4.22 -19.45 22.15
CA ARG A 370 5.33 -19.23 23.11
C ARG A 370 5.35 -17.86 23.76
N VAL A 371 4.66 -16.87 23.20
CA VAL A 371 4.68 -15.50 23.70
C VAL A 371 3.44 -15.29 24.54
N SER A 372 3.61 -14.74 25.76
CA SER A 372 2.48 -14.23 26.53
C SER A 372 1.63 -13.34 25.62
N PRO A 373 0.30 -13.50 25.60
CA PRO A 373 -0.54 -12.70 24.72
C PRO A 373 -0.16 -11.23 24.88
N PRO A 374 0.02 -10.49 23.77
CA PRO A 374 0.33 -9.07 23.87
C PRO A 374 -0.74 -8.39 24.71
N ALA A 375 -0.37 -7.28 25.36
CA ALA A 375 -1.33 -6.51 26.13
C ALA A 375 -2.58 -6.24 25.27
N PRO A 376 -3.79 -6.54 25.79
CA PRO A 376 -5.00 -6.40 25.02
C PRO A 376 -5.13 -4.95 24.56
N VAL A 377 -5.38 -4.79 23.26
CA VAL A 377 -5.61 -3.48 22.65
C VAL A 377 -7.04 -3.09 23.00
N GLY A 378 -7.23 -2.24 24.02
CA GLY A 378 -8.57 -1.86 24.47
C GLY A 378 -9.36 -1.01 23.46
N PHE A 379 -8.67 -0.39 22.50
CA PHE A 379 -9.26 0.50 21.51
C PHE A 379 -8.36 0.59 20.28
N LEU A 380 -8.91 0.90 19.10
CA LEU A 380 -8.12 1.28 17.93
C LEU A 380 -8.68 2.57 17.33
N SER A 381 -7.82 3.57 17.17
CA SER A 381 -8.10 4.76 16.37
C SER A 381 -7.08 4.89 15.25
N SER A 382 -7.35 5.80 14.31
CA SER A 382 -6.37 6.14 13.27
C SER A 382 -6.48 7.59 12.86
N LYS A 383 -5.36 8.19 12.47
CA LYS A 383 -5.28 9.51 11.84
C LYS A 383 -4.61 9.41 10.48
N THR A 384 -5.25 9.96 9.45
CA THR A 384 -4.67 10.06 8.11
C THR A 384 -4.10 11.46 7.90
N PHE A 385 -2.79 11.54 7.75
CA PHE A 385 -2.05 12.75 7.45
C PHE A 385 -1.91 12.90 5.94
N LEU A 386 -2.82 13.66 5.34
CA LEU A 386 -2.65 14.13 3.96
C LEU A 386 -1.54 15.20 3.92
N PRO A 387 -0.69 15.19 2.87
CA PRO A 387 0.25 16.29 2.63
C PRO A 387 -0.55 17.55 2.31
N VAL A 388 -0.14 18.69 2.86
CA VAL A 388 -0.88 19.95 2.64
C VAL A 388 -0.75 20.35 1.18
N ARG A 389 -1.89 20.65 0.55
CA ARG A 389 -1.90 21.13 -0.83
C ARG A 389 -1.31 22.54 -0.87
N THR A 390 -0.27 22.73 -1.68
CA THR A 390 0.41 24.04 -1.88
C THR A 390 0.11 24.64 -3.26
N GLY A 391 -0.46 23.84 -4.16
CA GLY A 391 -0.81 24.23 -5.52
C GLY A 391 -1.85 23.30 -6.15
N ARG A 392 -2.19 23.53 -7.42
CA ARG A 392 -3.19 22.70 -8.12
C ARG A 392 -2.81 21.22 -8.13
N ARG A 393 -1.52 20.93 -8.32
CA ARG A 393 -0.94 19.58 -8.26
C ARG A 393 0.38 19.59 -7.49
N SER A 394 0.48 20.49 -6.51
CA SER A 394 1.65 20.64 -5.65
C SER A 394 1.21 20.43 -4.21
N PHE A 395 2.01 19.69 -3.48
CA PHE A 395 1.74 19.28 -2.11
C PHE A 395 3.02 19.45 -1.29
N GLU A 396 2.88 19.45 0.03
CA GLU A 396 3.99 19.20 0.94
C GLU A 396 4.78 17.98 0.51
N THR A 397 6.06 18.03 0.81
CA THR A 397 6.92 16.88 0.62
C THR A 397 6.72 15.83 1.73
N MET A 398 7.28 14.63 1.56
CA MET A 398 7.25 13.58 2.56
C MET A 398 7.88 14.05 3.86
N ALA A 399 9.02 14.75 3.79
CA ALA A 399 9.69 15.30 4.96
C ALA A 399 8.83 16.34 5.71
N GLN A 400 8.19 17.27 4.99
CA GLN A 400 7.27 18.25 5.60
C GLN A 400 6.05 17.57 6.23
N THR A 401 5.52 16.52 5.59
CA THR A 401 4.41 15.73 6.14
C THR A 401 4.83 15.03 7.43
N MET A 402 6.02 14.42 7.45
CA MET A 402 6.57 13.76 8.64
C MET A 402 6.91 14.73 9.76
N TYR A 403 7.36 15.95 9.44
CA TYR A 403 7.55 17.02 10.42
C TYR A 403 6.25 17.30 11.19
N ARG A 404 5.11 17.41 10.49
CA ARG A 404 3.79 17.57 11.14
C ARG A 404 3.35 16.34 11.93
N ILE A 405 3.65 15.14 11.44
CA ILE A 405 3.34 13.89 12.16
C ILE A 405 4.13 13.82 13.46
N GLU A 406 5.43 14.11 13.44
CA GLU A 406 6.29 14.15 14.63
C GLU A 406 5.75 15.16 15.66
N ALA A 407 5.44 16.38 15.23
CA ALA A 407 4.88 17.41 16.11
C ALA A 407 3.56 16.95 16.74
N TRP A 408 2.66 16.37 15.94
CA TRP A 408 1.37 15.86 16.41
C TRP A 408 1.54 14.72 17.43
N LEU A 409 2.46 13.79 17.18
CA LEU A 409 2.77 12.68 18.10
C LEU A 409 3.39 13.18 19.40
N LYS A 410 4.27 14.19 19.35
CA LYS A 410 4.86 14.82 20.54
C LYS A 410 3.81 15.50 21.41
N VAL A 411 2.87 16.23 20.81
CA VAL A 411 1.81 16.95 21.53
C VAL A 411 0.79 15.98 22.14
N THR A 412 0.43 14.92 21.41
CA THR A 412 -0.56 13.95 21.89
C THR A 412 0.02 12.91 22.85
N GLY A 413 1.32 12.61 22.75
CA GLY A 413 1.97 11.56 23.54
C GLY A 413 1.45 10.15 23.25
N LEU A 414 0.74 9.94 22.14
CA LEU A 414 0.10 8.67 21.82
C LEU A 414 1.13 7.65 21.32
N PRO A 415 1.12 6.41 21.86
CA PRO A 415 1.95 5.36 21.32
C PRO A 415 1.39 4.88 19.98
N ILE A 416 2.31 4.55 19.08
CA ILE A 416 1.99 4.09 17.74
C ILE A 416 1.62 2.61 17.81
N PHE A 417 0.49 2.26 17.23
CA PHE A 417 0.06 0.87 17.05
C PHE A 417 0.52 0.31 15.68
N SER A 418 0.37 1.11 14.62
CA SER A 418 0.79 0.76 13.26
C SER A 418 0.88 2.04 12.43
N VAL A 419 1.50 1.95 11.26
CA VAL A 419 1.62 3.06 10.31
C VAL A 419 1.60 2.51 8.88
N GLU A 420 0.99 3.19 7.92
CA GLU A 420 1.01 2.79 6.51
C GLU A 420 1.08 3.99 5.56
N THR A 421 1.57 3.75 4.35
CA THR A 421 1.48 4.70 3.24
C THR A 421 0.21 4.39 2.42
N VAL A 422 -0.72 5.34 2.34
CA VAL A 422 -1.99 5.17 1.60
C VAL A 422 -2.02 6.11 0.41
N ARG A 423 -2.51 5.62 -0.74
CA ARG A 423 -2.64 6.43 -1.95
C ARG A 423 -4.09 6.86 -2.16
N PHE A 424 -4.32 8.06 -2.66
CA PHE A 424 -5.66 8.55 -3.03
C PHE A 424 -5.64 9.09 -4.45
N LEU A 425 -6.68 8.80 -5.24
CA LEU A 425 -6.84 9.45 -6.54
C LEU A 425 -7.06 10.95 -6.32
N LEU A 426 -6.22 11.77 -6.97
CA LEU A 426 -6.28 13.23 -6.85
C LEU A 426 -7.62 13.75 -7.37
N LYS A 427 -8.35 14.45 -6.50
CA LYS A 427 -9.57 15.18 -6.83
C LYS A 427 -9.24 16.65 -6.84
N GLU A 428 -8.94 17.21 -8.02
CA GLU A 428 -8.49 18.61 -8.12
C GLU A 428 -9.49 19.62 -7.56
N SER A 429 -10.78 19.29 -7.57
CA SER A 429 -11.87 20.09 -7.00
C SER A 429 -11.97 20.03 -5.48
N SER A 430 -11.29 19.08 -4.82
CA SER A 430 -11.22 19.00 -3.35
C SER A 430 -10.12 19.91 -2.82
N ALA A 431 -10.38 20.68 -1.76
CA ALA A 431 -9.38 21.55 -1.12
C ALA A 431 -8.14 20.76 -0.67
N SER A 432 -8.35 19.58 -0.05
CA SER A 432 -7.28 18.67 0.39
C SER A 432 -6.64 17.87 -0.77
N GLY A 433 -7.24 17.92 -1.97
CA GLY A 433 -6.80 17.13 -3.12
C GLY A 433 -7.22 15.66 -3.08
N ALA A 434 -7.82 15.18 -1.99
CA ALA A 434 -8.29 13.80 -1.85
C ALA A 434 -9.70 13.75 -1.24
N ASP A 435 -10.34 12.59 -1.33
CA ASP A 435 -11.65 12.30 -0.74
C ASP A 435 -11.47 11.11 0.21
N LEU A 436 -11.32 11.39 1.50
CA LEU A 436 -10.89 10.38 2.50
C LEU A 436 -12.01 9.41 2.88
N SER A 437 -13.27 9.85 2.82
CA SER A 437 -14.42 9.03 3.21
C SER A 437 -14.76 7.98 2.16
N LYS A 438 -14.41 8.21 0.88
CA LYS A 438 -14.73 7.28 -0.19
C LYS A 438 -13.91 6.00 -0.11
N SER A 439 -14.62 4.89 -0.06
CA SER A 439 -14.07 3.54 -0.14
C SER A 439 -13.87 3.05 -1.58
N HIS A 440 -14.31 3.77 -2.61
CA HIS A 440 -14.15 3.36 -4.00
C HIS A 440 -13.78 4.53 -4.91
N TYR A 441 -13.13 4.21 -6.02
CA TYR A 441 -12.77 5.20 -7.04
C TYR A 441 -12.73 4.60 -8.45
N LEU A 442 -12.95 5.48 -9.43
CA LEU A 442 -12.95 5.15 -10.85
C LEU A 442 -11.69 5.73 -11.51
N CYS A 443 -10.88 4.86 -12.08
CA CYS A 443 -9.78 5.23 -12.95
C CYS A 443 -10.28 5.27 -14.39
N LEU A 444 -10.61 6.47 -14.85
CA LEU A 444 -11.01 6.72 -16.23
C LEU A 444 -9.86 6.45 -17.19
N LYS A 445 -10.13 5.68 -18.24
CA LYS A 445 -9.21 5.53 -19.35
C LYS A 445 -9.12 6.82 -20.14
N GLY A 446 -7.97 7.05 -20.76
CA GLY A 446 -7.75 8.20 -21.63
C GLY A 446 -7.24 9.44 -20.89
N VAL A 447 -7.31 9.43 -19.56
CA VAL A 447 -6.95 10.56 -18.69
C VAL A 447 -5.75 10.18 -17.82
N GLY A 448 -4.77 11.10 -17.73
CA GLY A 448 -3.62 10.90 -16.85
C GLY A 448 -4.07 10.88 -15.39
N LEU A 449 -3.71 9.82 -14.67
CA LEU A 449 -4.12 9.64 -13.28
C LEU A 449 -3.09 10.29 -12.37
N HIS A 450 -3.55 11.03 -11.37
CA HIS A 450 -2.67 11.61 -10.36
C HIS A 450 -3.05 11.00 -9.02
N PHE A 451 -2.05 10.61 -8.24
CA PHE A 451 -2.27 10.03 -6.93
C PHE A 451 -1.54 10.86 -5.87
N VAL A 452 -2.24 11.16 -4.78
CA VAL A 452 -1.68 11.79 -3.58
C VAL A 452 -1.37 10.69 -2.57
N THR A 453 -0.16 10.72 -2.04
CA THR A 453 0.29 9.80 -1.00
C THR A 453 0.04 10.43 0.36
N ALA A 454 -0.55 9.69 1.28
CA ALA A 454 -0.82 10.09 2.66
C ALA A 454 -0.18 9.07 3.62
N ILE A 455 0.08 9.49 4.85
CA ILE A 455 0.52 8.57 5.91
C ILE A 455 -0.62 8.37 6.88
N ARG A 456 -1.01 7.13 7.14
CA ARG A 456 -2.00 6.80 8.17
C ARG A 456 -1.30 6.19 9.36
N VAL A 457 -1.56 6.73 10.55
CA VAL A 457 -1.02 6.23 11.82
C VAL A 457 -2.18 5.68 12.65
N TYR A 458 -1.99 4.52 13.24
CA TYR A 458 -2.95 3.84 14.10
C TYR A 458 -2.51 3.94 15.56
N PHE A 459 -3.46 4.02 16.48
CA PHE A 459 -3.20 4.16 17.91
C PHE A 459 -4.07 3.19 18.73
N PRO A 460 -3.57 2.68 19.87
CA PRO A 460 -4.34 1.78 20.73
C PRO A 460 -5.26 2.52 21.72
N TYR A 461 -5.51 3.81 21.50
CA TYR A 461 -6.29 4.70 22.36
C TYR A 461 -7.15 5.66 21.53
N PRO A 462 -8.28 6.14 22.06
CA PRO A 462 -8.97 7.29 21.47
C PRO A 462 -8.08 8.53 21.59
N TYR A 463 -8.26 9.50 20.70
CA TYR A 463 -7.56 10.77 20.77
C TYR A 463 -8.50 11.93 20.49
N GLN A 464 -8.11 13.10 20.99
CA GLN A 464 -8.69 14.37 20.61
C GLN A 464 -7.67 15.13 19.77
N GLU A 465 -8.13 15.79 18.71
CA GLU A 465 -7.25 16.60 17.89
C GLU A 465 -6.64 17.74 18.73
N PRO A 466 -5.30 17.89 18.77
CA PRO A 466 -4.67 19.00 19.48
C PRO A 466 -5.15 20.36 18.97
N HIS A 467 -5.17 21.35 19.85
CA HIS A 467 -5.46 22.71 19.43
C HIS A 467 -4.42 23.16 18.38
N PRO A 468 -4.82 23.81 17.26
CA PRO A 468 -3.90 24.17 16.19
C PRO A 468 -2.71 25.03 16.61
N SER A 469 -2.82 25.78 17.71
CA SER A 469 -1.72 26.58 18.26
C SER A 469 -0.56 25.75 18.84
N PHE A 470 -0.72 24.45 19.03
CA PHE A 470 0.36 23.54 19.44
C PHE A 470 1.00 22.82 18.25
N LEU A 471 0.46 23.00 17.05
CA LEU A 471 0.91 22.32 15.85
C LEU A 471 1.58 23.33 14.91
N PRO A 472 2.49 22.87 14.03
CA PRO A 472 3.08 23.75 13.04
C PRO A 472 2.04 24.40 12.13
N ALA A 473 2.32 25.64 11.72
CA ALA A 473 1.46 26.37 10.82
C ALA A 473 1.33 25.65 9.47
N VAL A 474 0.09 25.50 9.01
CA VAL A 474 -0.23 24.85 7.72
C VAL A 474 -0.42 25.92 6.65
N PRO A 475 0.32 25.87 5.52
CA PRO A 475 0.10 26.76 4.39
C PRO A 475 -1.36 26.69 3.89
N GLN A 476 -1.99 27.84 3.65
CA GLN A 476 -3.34 27.89 3.11
C GLN A 476 -3.31 27.93 1.58
N TYR A 477 -4.02 27.00 0.92
CA TYR A 477 -4.22 26.99 -0.53
C TYR A 477 -5.65 27.40 -0.89
N MET A 478 -5.79 28.52 -1.62
CA MET A 478 -7.01 29.05 -2.25
C MET A 478 -8.27 29.13 -1.36
N SER A 479 -8.66 30.37 -1.03
CA SER A 479 -9.93 30.79 -0.41
C SER A 479 -10.25 30.25 0.99
N GLY A 480 -9.62 30.82 2.02
CA GLY A 480 -10.18 31.08 3.37
C GLY A 480 -10.80 29.94 4.20
N LYS A 481 -10.94 28.74 3.66
CA LYS A 481 -11.37 27.54 4.37
C LYS A 481 -10.12 26.71 4.65
N PRO A 482 -9.76 26.54 5.93
CA PRO A 482 -8.65 25.66 6.26
C PRO A 482 -8.92 24.28 5.68
N SER A 483 -7.86 23.61 5.22
CA SER A 483 -7.93 22.22 4.82
C SER A 483 -8.43 21.42 6.02
N GLU A 484 -9.69 20.95 5.97
CA GLU A 484 -10.30 20.06 6.97
C GLU A 484 -9.67 18.66 6.84
N THR A 485 -8.37 18.53 7.10
CA THR A 485 -7.63 17.26 7.10
C THR A 485 -7.74 16.52 8.42
N CYS A 486 -8.53 17.03 9.35
CA CYS A 486 -8.79 16.38 10.63
C CYS A 486 -10.18 15.72 10.59
N ALA A 487 -10.29 14.62 9.85
CA ALA A 487 -11.40 13.70 10.09
C ALA A 487 -11.17 13.03 11.45
N ILE A 488 -12.09 13.27 12.38
CA ILE A 488 -12.24 12.53 13.63
C ILE A 488 -13.22 11.38 13.33
N LEU A 489 -12.86 10.15 13.68
CA LEU A 489 -13.78 9.01 13.71
C LEU A 489 -14.71 9.10 14.92
#